data_AF-A0A973BAQ7-F1
#
_entry.id   AF-A0A973BAQ7-F1
#
_cell.length_a   1.000
_cell.length_b   1.000
_cell.length_c   1.000
_cell.angle_alpha   90.00
_cell.angle_beta   90.00
_cell.angle_gamma   90.00
#
_symmetry.space_group_name_H-M   'P 1'
#
loop_
_entity.id
_entity.type
_entity.pdbx_description
1 polymer ?
#
loop_
_entity_poly.entity_id
_entity_poly.type
_entity_poly.pdbx_seq_one_letter_code
_entity_poly.pdbx_strand_id
1 'polypeptide(L)'
;PGMKISYEANVGDSPDDNYFIYANPETGQMEWLGYTVTYGKDGPSDSVSYIRYNDWIAVNGLTLPNSLQWYNSENNSPSKPVGDRVAFKNISVSEEKIDTAKFAKPEGAQLGVK
;
A
#
# COMPACT_ATOMS: atom_id res chain seq x y z
N PRO A 1 5.87 2.76 -16.50
CA PRO A 1 6.65 3.82 -15.79
C PRO A 1 6.54 3.61 -14.28
N GLY A 2 7.66 3.49 -13.57
CA GLY A 2 7.70 3.27 -12.12
C GLY A 2 8.17 4.52 -11.39
N MET A 3 7.51 4.89 -10.29
CA MET A 3 7.96 5.98 -9.39
C MET A 3 8.41 5.38 -8.05
N LYS A 4 9.64 5.71 -7.63
CA LYS A 4 10.12 5.37 -6.28
C LYS A 4 9.69 6.46 -5.30
N ILE A 5 9.14 6.05 -4.16
CA ILE A 5 8.79 6.90 -3.02
C ILE A 5 9.48 6.32 -1.78
N SER A 6 10.11 7.19 -1.00
CA SER A 6 10.73 6.85 0.28
C SER A 6 10.53 8.01 1.26
N TYR A 7 10.67 7.73 2.55
CA TYR A 7 10.69 8.75 3.58
C TYR A 7 12.06 9.45 3.63
N GLU A 8 12.09 10.64 4.22
CA GLU A 8 13.33 11.29 4.62
C GLU A 8 13.95 10.54 5.81
N ALA A 9 15.26 10.73 6.00
CA ALA A 9 15.97 10.10 7.11
C ALA A 9 15.34 10.48 8.46
N ASN A 10 15.11 9.47 9.32
CA ASN A 10 14.50 9.60 10.65
C ASN A 10 13.02 10.06 10.65
N VAL A 11 12.29 9.91 9.54
CA VAL A 11 10.84 10.16 9.49
C VAL A 11 10.07 8.84 9.58
N GLY A 12 9.23 8.73 10.62
CA GLY A 12 8.43 7.53 10.89
C GLY A 12 9.24 6.37 11.48
N ASP A 13 8.56 5.27 11.79
CA ASP A 13 9.20 4.09 12.41
C ASP A 13 10.01 3.26 11.40
N SER A 14 9.82 3.45 10.09
CA SER A 14 10.51 2.71 9.02
C SER A 14 10.98 3.63 7.89
N PRO A 15 11.93 4.54 8.14
CA PRO A 15 12.42 5.47 7.13
C PRO A 15 13.12 4.76 5.95
N ASP A 16 13.58 3.54 6.16
CA ASP A 16 14.27 2.71 5.16
C ASP A 16 13.30 1.91 4.26
N ASP A 17 11.98 2.01 4.48
CA ASP A 17 10.99 1.39 3.60
C ASP A 17 10.94 2.12 2.26
N ASN A 18 10.93 1.36 1.17
CA ASN A 18 10.86 1.87 -0.19
C ASN A 18 9.57 1.39 -0.84
N TYR A 19 8.93 2.28 -1.60
CA TYR A 19 7.72 2.00 -2.36
C TYR A 19 7.96 2.29 -3.83
N PHE A 20 7.48 1.42 -4.70
CA PHE A 20 7.61 1.50 -6.15
C PHE A 20 6.22 1.44 -6.77
N ILE A 21 5.72 2.58 -7.25
CA ILE A 21 4.40 2.70 -7.86
C ILE A 21 4.53 2.46 -9.36
N TYR A 22 3.79 1.49 -9.89
CA TYR A 22 3.73 1.24 -11.33
C TYR A 22 2.31 1.51 -11.85
N ALA A 23 2.21 2.56 -12.68
CA ALA A 23 0.96 2.95 -13.31
C ALA A 23 0.84 2.37 -14.73
N ASN A 24 -0.39 2.00 -15.09
CA ASN A 24 -0.78 1.70 -16.46
C ASN A 24 -0.58 2.95 -17.32
N PRO A 25 0.19 2.89 -18.42
CA PRO A 25 0.54 4.06 -19.21
C PRO A 25 -0.65 4.65 -19.99
N GLU A 26 -1.71 3.88 -20.23
CA GLU A 26 -2.89 4.32 -20.98
C GLU A 26 -3.93 4.95 -20.05
N THR A 27 -4.17 4.34 -18.88
CA THR A 27 -5.23 4.78 -17.95
C THR A 27 -4.70 5.63 -16.79
N GLY A 28 -3.39 5.62 -16.54
CA GLY A 28 -2.77 6.23 -15.38
C GLY A 28 -3.05 5.50 -14.06
N GLN A 29 -3.78 4.38 -14.08
CA GLN A 29 -4.14 3.65 -12.87
C GLN A 29 -2.94 2.94 -12.27
N MET A 30 -2.78 3.02 -10.95
CA MET A 30 -1.72 2.30 -10.24
C MET A 30 -2.06 0.81 -10.12
N GLU A 31 -1.61 0.00 -11.06
CA GLU A 31 -1.88 -1.44 -11.05
C GLU A 31 -0.98 -2.21 -10.08
N TRP A 32 0.24 -1.73 -9.82
CA TRP A 32 1.19 -2.43 -8.97
C TRP A 32 1.89 -1.53 -7.96
N LEU A 33 2.09 -2.07 -6.77
CA LEU A 33 2.97 -1.57 -5.73
C LEU A 33 4.09 -2.57 -5.48
N GLY A 34 5.33 -2.18 -5.74
CA GLY A 34 6.49 -2.84 -5.13
C GLY A 34 6.79 -2.22 -3.77
N TYR A 35 7.16 -3.01 -2.77
CA TYR A 35 7.59 -2.49 -1.48
C TYR A 35 8.67 -3.36 -0.84
N THR A 36 9.57 -2.73 -0.09
CA THR A 36 10.55 -3.42 0.75
C THR A 36 10.14 -3.27 2.20
N VAL A 37 10.18 -4.36 2.97
CA VAL A 37 9.93 -4.31 4.42
C VAL A 37 11.26 -4.33 5.17
N THR A 38 11.43 -3.39 6.10
CA THR A 38 12.61 -3.30 6.98
C THR A 38 12.33 -3.75 8.41
N TYR A 39 11.09 -4.14 8.73
CA TYR A 39 10.71 -4.61 10.06
C TYR A 39 11.52 -5.87 10.46
N GLY A 40 12.27 -5.76 11.56
CA GLY A 40 13.08 -6.86 12.11
C GLY A 40 14.45 -7.06 11.47
N LYS A 41 14.94 -6.11 10.66
CA LYS A 41 16.29 -6.14 10.07
C LYS A 41 17.05 -4.84 10.35
N ASP A 42 18.36 -4.96 10.56
CA ASP A 42 19.27 -3.81 10.54
C ASP A 42 19.56 -3.44 9.08
N GLY A 43 18.86 -2.43 8.56
CA GLY A 43 19.10 -1.84 7.25
C GLY A 43 18.09 -2.24 6.14
N PRO A 44 18.29 -1.70 4.92
CA PRO A 44 17.37 -1.88 3.80
C PRO A 44 17.28 -3.34 3.35
N SER A 45 16.09 -3.77 2.94
CA SER A 45 15.86 -5.10 2.37
C SER A 45 15.86 -5.02 0.85
N ASP A 46 16.68 -5.85 0.19
CA ASP A 46 16.69 -5.99 -1.27
C ASP A 46 15.51 -6.82 -1.80
N SER A 47 14.81 -7.54 -0.92
CA SER A 47 13.63 -8.32 -1.28
C SER A 47 12.42 -7.39 -1.47
N VAL A 48 12.01 -7.22 -2.72
CA VAL A 48 10.80 -6.50 -3.09
C VAL A 48 9.61 -7.45 -3.07
N SER A 49 8.55 -7.11 -2.34
CA SER A 49 7.26 -7.76 -2.42
C SER A 49 6.32 -6.92 -3.28
N TYR A 50 5.31 -7.57 -3.89
CA TYR A 50 4.40 -6.88 -4.79
C TYR A 50 2.95 -7.00 -4.35
N ILE A 51 2.18 -5.92 -4.50
CA ILE A 51 0.71 -5.92 -4.42
C ILE A 51 0.19 -5.49 -5.77
N ARG A 52 -0.77 -6.25 -6.31
CA ARG A 52 -1.52 -5.87 -7.50
C ARG A 52 -2.90 -5.38 -7.11
N TYR A 53 -3.30 -4.23 -7.65
CA TYR A 53 -4.65 -3.68 -7.53
C TYR A 53 -5.44 -3.99 -8.81
N ASN A 54 -6.64 -4.54 -8.66
CA ASN A 54 -7.44 -5.02 -9.79
C ASN A 54 -8.91 -4.62 -9.69
N ASP A 55 -9.63 -4.91 -10.78
CA ASP A 55 -11.08 -4.82 -10.87
C ASP A 55 -11.58 -3.40 -10.56
N TRP A 56 -11.00 -2.39 -11.22
CA TRP A 56 -11.32 -0.99 -10.96
C TRP A 56 -12.80 -0.68 -11.18
N ILE A 57 -13.41 0.01 -10.23
CA ILE A 57 -14.81 0.42 -10.25
C ILE A 57 -14.94 1.92 -10.00
N ALA A 58 -15.99 2.52 -10.57
CA ALA A 58 -16.37 3.89 -10.28
C ALA A 58 -17.30 3.95 -9.06
N VAL A 59 -16.95 4.74 -8.06
CA VAL A 59 -17.75 4.98 -6.85
C VAL A 59 -17.78 6.48 -6.60
N ASN A 60 -18.96 7.10 -6.72
CA ASN A 60 -19.16 8.54 -6.50
C ASN A 60 -18.14 9.44 -7.23
N GLY A 61 -17.86 9.13 -8.50
CA GLY A 61 -16.91 9.89 -9.33
C GLY A 61 -15.43 9.55 -9.12
N LEU A 62 -15.09 8.69 -8.16
CA LEU A 62 -13.74 8.19 -7.94
C LEU A 62 -13.55 6.80 -8.56
N THR A 63 -12.39 6.54 -9.14
CA THR A 63 -12.01 5.21 -9.61
C THR A 63 -11.16 4.50 -8.55
N LEU A 64 -11.69 3.42 -7.99
CA LEU A 64 -11.08 2.68 -6.88
C LEU A 64 -10.88 1.22 -7.25
N PRO A 65 -9.84 0.55 -6.73
CA PRO A 65 -9.67 -0.89 -6.95
C PRO A 65 -10.73 -1.66 -6.16
N ASN A 66 -11.32 -2.69 -6.77
CA ASN A 66 -12.27 -3.57 -6.08
C ASN A 66 -11.60 -4.82 -5.49
N SER A 67 -10.32 -5.05 -5.80
CA SER A 67 -9.54 -6.09 -5.14
C SER A 67 -8.04 -5.78 -5.07
N LEU A 68 -7.35 -6.49 -4.18
CA LEU A 68 -5.90 -6.58 -4.16
C LEU A 68 -5.41 -8.02 -3.97
N GLN A 69 -4.18 -8.29 -4.41
CA GLN A 69 -3.52 -9.59 -4.31
C GLN A 69 -2.03 -9.39 -4.10
N TRP A 70 -1.45 -10.13 -3.16
CA TRP A 70 0.00 -10.14 -2.93
C TRP A 70 0.71 -11.12 -3.86
N TYR A 71 1.96 -10.81 -4.20
CA TYR A 71 2.84 -11.61 -5.03
C TYR A 71 4.24 -11.67 -4.45
N ASN A 72 4.87 -12.84 -4.57
CA ASN A 72 6.31 -12.99 -4.39
C ASN A 72 7.07 -12.30 -5.53
N SER A 73 8.38 -12.13 -5.36
CA SER A 73 9.27 -11.69 -6.42
C SER A 73 10.21 -12.81 -6.88
N GLU A 74 10.42 -12.89 -8.18
CA GLU A 74 11.50 -13.65 -8.81
C GLU A 74 12.18 -12.71 -9.81
N ASN A 75 13.51 -12.59 -9.77
CA ASN A 75 14.29 -11.69 -10.63
C ASN A 75 13.76 -10.24 -10.65
N ASN A 76 13.43 -9.69 -9.47
CA ASN A 76 12.86 -8.34 -9.31
C ASN A 76 11.53 -8.11 -10.04
N SER A 77 10.82 -9.17 -10.42
CA SER A 77 9.49 -9.08 -11.04
C SER A 77 8.46 -9.87 -10.22
N PRO A 78 7.18 -9.47 -10.20
CA PRO A 78 6.12 -10.25 -9.56
C PRO A 78 6.07 -11.66 -10.16
N SER A 79 6.03 -12.69 -9.31
CA SER A 79 5.95 -14.09 -9.73
C SER A 79 4.58 -14.69 -9.39
N LYS A 80 4.51 -15.50 -8.33
CA LYS A 80 3.31 -16.24 -7.92
C LYS A 80 2.50 -15.44 -6.90
N PRO A 81 1.15 -15.51 -6.95
CA PRO A 81 0.32 -14.91 -5.94
C PRO A 81 0.55 -15.61 -4.58
N VAL A 82 0.45 -14.82 -3.52
CA VAL A 82 0.57 -15.25 -2.13
C VAL A 82 -0.78 -15.07 -1.47
N GLY A 83 -1.35 -16.17 -0.95
CA GLY A 83 -2.67 -16.17 -0.34
C GLY A 83 -3.80 -15.86 -1.32
N ASP A 84 -4.99 -15.68 -0.77
CA ASP A 84 -6.19 -15.40 -1.56
C ASP A 84 -6.32 -13.91 -1.90
N ARG A 85 -6.97 -13.63 -3.03
CA ARG A 85 -7.34 -12.29 -3.45
C ARG A 85 -8.31 -11.69 -2.45
N VAL A 86 -8.01 -10.49 -1.97
CA VAL A 86 -8.90 -9.75 -1.07
C VAL A 86 -9.79 -8.85 -1.89
N ALA A 87 -11.10 -9.09 -1.83
CA ALA A 87 -12.09 -8.21 -2.43
C ALA A 87 -12.49 -7.12 -1.43
N PHE A 88 -12.52 -5.87 -1.90
CA PHE A 88 -13.13 -4.76 -1.17
C PHE A 88 -14.66 -4.90 -1.29
N LYS A 89 -15.36 -4.80 -0.16
CA LYS A 89 -16.82 -4.96 -0.11
C LYS A 89 -17.44 -3.74 0.56
N ASN A 90 -18.66 -3.40 0.15
CA ASN A 90 -19.43 -2.27 0.69
C ASN A 90 -18.66 -0.95 0.63
N ILE A 91 -17.97 -0.69 -0.48
CA ILE A 91 -17.21 0.55 -0.69
C ILE A 91 -18.19 1.73 -0.65
N SER A 92 -17.89 2.69 0.22
CA SER A 92 -18.65 3.93 0.38
C SER A 92 -17.69 5.11 0.41
N VAL A 93 -18.05 6.17 -0.30
CA VAL A 93 -17.32 7.43 -0.37
C VAL A 93 -18.30 8.54 -0.04
N SER A 94 -17.92 9.43 0.88
CA SER A 94 -18.75 10.57 1.29
C SER A 94 -17.94 11.86 1.22
N GLU A 95 -18.61 12.95 0.87
CA GLU A 95 -18.07 14.31 0.99
C GLU A 95 -18.16 14.84 2.43
N GLU A 96 -18.96 14.17 3.28
CA GLU A 96 -19.06 14.52 4.69
C GLU A 96 -17.72 14.28 5.39
N LYS A 97 -17.26 15.31 6.10
CA LYS A 97 -16.04 15.21 6.90
C LYS A 97 -16.26 14.21 8.02
N ILE A 98 -15.36 13.23 8.11
CA ILE A 98 -15.31 12.32 9.24
C ILE A 98 -14.93 13.13 10.49
N ASP A 99 -15.70 12.95 11.56
CA ASP A 99 -15.39 13.54 12.86
C ASP A 99 -13.97 13.14 13.31
N THR A 100 -13.12 14.14 13.54
CA THR A 100 -11.73 13.96 13.95
C THR A 100 -11.61 13.19 15.28
N ALA A 101 -12.63 13.24 16.13
CA ALA A 101 -12.67 12.47 17.37
C ALA A 101 -12.56 10.96 17.13
N LYS A 102 -12.95 10.45 15.95
CA LYS A 102 -12.80 9.03 15.60
C LYS A 102 -11.34 8.59 15.41
N PHE A 103 -10.45 9.54 15.13
CA PHE A 103 -9.01 9.31 15.00
C PHE A 103 -8.25 9.69 16.28
N ALA A 104 -8.96 10.14 17.33
CA ALA A 104 -8.33 10.46 18.59
C ALA A 104 -7.78 9.19 19.24
N LYS A 105 -6.59 9.34 19.85
CA LYS A 105 -5.97 8.28 20.61
C LYS A 105 -6.90 7.83 21.76
N PRO A 106 -7.29 6.54 21.85
CA PRO A 106 -8.09 6.05 22.96
C PRO A 106 -7.36 6.18 24.30
N GLU A 107 -8.12 6.30 25.39
CA GLU A 107 -7.55 6.30 26.74
C GLU A 107 -6.81 4.98 27.01
N GLY A 108 -5.60 5.08 27.58
CA GLY A 108 -4.76 3.91 27.87
C GLY A 108 -4.01 3.33 26.65
N ALA A 109 -4.20 3.87 25.43
CA ALA A 109 -3.45 3.40 24.27
C ALA A 109 -1.93 3.64 24.45
N GLN A 110 -1.14 2.63 24.15
CA GLN A 110 0.32 2.71 24.14
C GLN A 110 0.81 2.97 22.72
N LEU A 111 1.84 3.81 22.59
CA LEU A 111 2.60 3.91 21.35
C LEU A 111 3.67 2.82 21.41
N GLY A 112 3.69 1.94 20.41
CA GLY A 112 4.79 0.98 20.28
C GLY A 112 6.09 1.75 20.10
N VAL A 113 7.10 1.41 20.88
CA VAL A 113 8.48 1.84 20.63
C VAL A 113 9.12 0.73 19.81
N LYS A 114 9.72 1.07 18.68
CA LYS A 114 10.45 0.13 17.82
C LYS A 114 11.64 -0.47 18.53
#